data_AF-A0A521ZQT7-F1
#
_entry.id   AF-A0A521ZQT7-F1
#
_cell.length_a   1.000
_cell.length_b   1.000
_cell.length_c   1.000
_cell.angle_alpha   90.00
_cell.angle_beta   90.00
_cell.angle_gamma   90.00
#
_symmetry.space_group_name_H-M   'P 1'
#
loop_
_entity.id
_entity.type
_entity.pdbx_description
1 polymer ?
#
loop_
_entity_poly.entity_id
_entity_poly.type
_entity_poly.pdbx_seq_one_letter_code
_entity_poly.pdbx_strand_id
1 'polypeptide(L)'
;AAGMALGDYRIIRLAALLGLWWFIVPVYATVAHRMIPFFTASALPVLDAWRPNWLLWTLLALVGVQGCWLVVDELGWQGPVWMGLRAVVSSASGALVIGLAVRWGLVQSLRIRLLAMLHIGFVWLGLAFCLDAASVVMGAVGQVQLNLLPLHALTMGFLGSILLAMVTRVSCGHSGRTLTADNLAWGLFWGLQLAVVLRLLAIVWPAQSSWLLLGGATTWLLVMGSWSLRYGRWYGLPRVDGRPG
;
A
#
# COMPACT_ATOMS: atom_id res chain seq x y z
N ALA A 1 24.02 -9.50 1.43
CA ALA A 1 25.37 -10.04 1.14
C ALA A 1 25.66 -11.27 1.99
N ALA A 2 25.70 -11.17 3.32
CA ALA A 2 25.99 -12.31 4.22
C ALA A 2 25.06 -13.52 4.01
N GLY A 3 23.73 -13.32 3.97
CA GLY A 3 22.79 -14.43 3.73
C GLY A 3 22.99 -15.15 2.38
N MET A 4 23.38 -14.43 1.32
CA MET A 4 23.69 -15.05 0.03
C MET A 4 25.02 -15.82 0.09
N ALA A 5 26.04 -15.25 0.75
CA ALA A 5 27.33 -15.90 0.94
C ALA A 5 27.23 -17.19 1.79
N LEU A 6 26.29 -17.23 2.74
CA LEU A 6 26.03 -18.37 3.63
C LEU A 6 24.96 -19.33 3.10
N GLY A 7 24.28 -19.00 1.99
CA GLY A 7 23.14 -19.78 1.50
C GLY A 7 21.93 -19.79 2.44
N ASP A 8 21.85 -18.85 3.39
CA ASP A 8 20.80 -18.81 4.42
C ASP A 8 19.63 -17.92 3.99
N TYR A 9 18.54 -18.56 3.58
CA TYR A 9 17.30 -17.91 3.18
C TYR A 9 16.65 -17.10 4.32
N ARG A 10 16.83 -17.48 5.59
CA ARG A 10 16.25 -16.75 6.73
C ARG A 10 16.86 -15.36 6.86
N ILE A 11 18.17 -15.26 6.73
CA ILE A 11 18.88 -13.97 6.77
C ILE A 11 18.43 -13.07 5.62
N ILE A 12 18.23 -13.64 4.42
CA ILE A 12 17.73 -12.90 3.25
C ILE A 12 16.31 -12.37 3.51
N ARG A 13 15.43 -13.24 4.03
CA ARG A 13 14.04 -12.88 4.34
C ARG A 13 13.92 -11.82 5.43
N LEU A 14 14.70 -11.95 6.50
CA LEU A 14 14.76 -10.95 7.58
C LEU A 14 15.24 -9.60 7.06
N ALA A 15 16.30 -9.57 6.23
CA ALA A 15 16.78 -8.34 5.64
C ALA A 15 15.71 -7.66 4.76
N ALA A 16 14.96 -8.45 3.98
CA ALA A 16 13.85 -7.93 3.17
C ALA A 16 12.71 -7.37 4.03
N LEU A 17 12.33 -8.06 5.11
CA LEU A 17 11.31 -7.59 6.05
C LEU A 17 11.73 -6.29 6.75
N LEU A 18 12.97 -6.21 7.21
CA LEU A 18 13.52 -5.00 7.82
C LEU A 18 13.53 -3.83 6.83
N GLY A 19 14.01 -4.05 5.60
CA GLY A 19 13.99 -3.02 4.56
C GLY A 19 12.56 -2.56 4.21
N LEU A 20 11.60 -3.47 4.17
CA LEU A 20 10.21 -3.12 3.92
C LEU A 20 9.62 -2.30 5.08
N TRP A 21 9.68 -2.82 6.31
CA TRP A 21 8.92 -2.28 7.45
C TRP A 21 9.62 -1.15 8.20
N TRP A 22 10.94 -1.07 8.18
CA TRP A 22 11.72 -0.02 8.86
C TRP A 22 12.24 1.06 7.91
N PHE A 23 12.04 0.91 6.61
CA PHE A 23 12.43 1.93 5.64
C PHE A 23 11.31 2.27 4.67
N ILE A 24 10.89 1.34 3.79
CA ILE A 24 9.95 1.66 2.70
C ILE A 24 8.57 2.09 3.23
N VAL A 25 7.96 1.30 4.12
CA VAL A 25 6.61 1.58 4.63
C VAL A 25 6.56 2.87 5.46
N PRO A 26 7.51 3.16 6.38
CA PRO A 26 7.59 4.44 7.06
C PRO A 26 7.70 5.65 6.12
N VAL A 27 8.50 5.54 5.05
CA VAL A 27 8.61 6.60 4.04
C VAL A 27 7.27 6.84 3.36
N TYR A 28 6.58 5.78 2.92
CA TYR A 28 5.25 5.92 2.30
C TYR A 28 4.21 6.46 3.28
N ALA A 29 4.21 6.00 4.54
CA ALA A 29 3.29 6.46 5.57
C ALA A 29 3.49 7.95 5.90
N THR A 30 4.74 8.41 6.00
CA THR A 30 5.04 9.83 6.23
C THR A 30 4.62 10.71 5.05
N VAL A 31 4.87 10.25 3.82
CA VAL A 31 4.41 10.92 2.61
C VAL A 31 2.89 10.98 2.55
N ALA A 32 2.20 9.87 2.85
CA ALA A 32 0.74 9.80 2.88
C ALA A 32 0.16 10.76 3.92
N HIS A 33 0.68 10.77 5.15
CA HIS A 33 0.26 11.69 6.23
C HIS A 33 0.39 13.16 5.84
N ARG A 34 1.45 13.52 5.13
CA ARG A 34 1.66 14.91 4.72
C ARG A 34 0.85 15.27 3.49
N MET A 35 0.87 14.44 2.46
CA MET A 35 0.35 14.80 1.15
C MET A 35 -1.16 14.56 1.01
N ILE A 36 -1.75 13.55 1.66
CA ILE A 36 -3.20 13.29 1.57
C ILE A 36 -4.01 14.48 2.12
N PRO A 37 -3.77 14.96 3.36
CA PRO A 37 -4.56 16.07 3.90
C PRO A 37 -4.30 17.37 3.14
N PHE A 38 -3.05 17.59 2.70
CA PHE A 38 -2.69 18.76 1.90
C PHE A 38 -3.45 18.79 0.57
N PHE A 39 -3.40 17.69 -0.19
CA PHE A 39 -4.08 17.61 -1.48
C PHE A 39 -5.59 17.63 -1.36
N THR A 40 -6.13 17.08 -0.28
CA THR A 40 -7.56 17.15 -0.01
C THR A 40 -8.00 18.58 0.26
N ALA A 41 -7.34 19.27 1.19
CA ALA A 41 -7.70 20.66 1.52
C ALA A 41 -7.50 21.62 0.33
N SER A 42 -6.46 21.39 -0.50
CA SER A 42 -6.26 22.18 -1.73
C SER A 42 -7.36 21.96 -2.78
N ALA A 43 -7.92 20.76 -2.86
CA ALA A 43 -8.94 20.43 -3.86
C ALA A 43 -10.38 20.66 -3.34
N LEU A 44 -10.58 20.62 -2.03
CA LEU A 44 -11.85 20.75 -1.34
C LEU A 44 -11.70 21.75 -0.18
N PRO A 45 -11.84 23.07 -0.44
CA PRO A 45 -11.60 24.12 0.56
C PRO A 45 -12.48 24.05 1.82
N VAL A 46 -13.55 23.25 1.79
CA VAL A 46 -14.44 22.98 2.94
C VAL A 46 -13.76 22.10 3.99
N LEU A 47 -12.70 21.37 3.63
CA LEU A 47 -11.99 20.46 4.52
C LEU A 47 -10.65 21.07 4.95
N ASP A 48 -10.41 21.10 6.26
CA ASP A 48 -9.13 21.53 6.81
C ASP A 48 -8.03 20.47 6.61
N ALA A 49 -6.80 20.93 6.38
CA ALA A 49 -5.61 20.07 6.30
C ALA A 49 -5.16 19.58 7.69
N TRP A 50 -6.06 18.92 8.44
CA TRP A 50 -5.80 18.43 9.79
C TRP A 50 -4.78 17.27 9.78
N ARG A 51 -3.59 17.51 10.35
CA ARG A 51 -2.47 16.55 10.38
C ARG A 51 -1.48 16.82 11.52
N PRO A 52 -1.91 16.75 12.79
CA PRO A 52 -1.00 17.04 13.90
C PRO A 52 0.19 16.05 13.93
N ASN A 53 1.35 16.51 14.41
CA ASN A 53 2.58 15.69 14.39
C ASN A 53 2.49 14.45 15.28
N TRP A 54 1.71 14.48 16.37
CA TRP A 54 1.50 13.29 17.21
C TRP A 54 0.91 12.13 16.39
N LEU A 55 0.03 12.42 15.45
CA LEU A 55 -0.61 11.42 14.60
C LEU A 55 0.40 10.73 13.68
N LEU A 56 1.40 11.47 13.18
CA LEU A 56 2.48 10.91 12.40
C LEU A 56 3.28 9.90 13.23
N TRP A 57 3.65 10.28 14.46
CA TRP A 57 4.39 9.41 15.37
C TRP A 57 3.56 8.18 15.74
N THR A 58 2.25 8.33 15.98
CA THR A 58 1.34 7.19 16.18
C THR A 58 1.35 6.27 14.96
N LEU A 59 1.17 6.80 13.75
CA LEU A 59 1.16 5.98 12.53
C LEU A 59 2.48 5.23 12.32
N LEU A 60 3.62 5.91 12.54
CA LEU A 60 4.95 5.30 12.46
C LEU A 60 5.18 4.24 13.53
N ALA A 61 4.70 4.46 14.75
CA ALA A 61 4.76 3.48 15.82
C ALA A 61 3.94 2.23 15.46
N LEU A 62 2.72 2.39 14.93
CA LEU A 62 1.89 1.26 14.49
C LEU A 62 2.56 0.47 13.36
N VAL A 63 3.16 1.16 12.37
CA VAL A 63 3.95 0.52 11.31
C VAL A 63 5.14 -0.26 11.88
N GLY A 64 5.89 0.35 12.81
CA GLY A 64 7.03 -0.30 13.46
C GLY A 64 6.62 -1.53 14.26
N VAL A 65 5.53 -1.43 15.02
CA VAL A 65 4.94 -2.56 15.77
C VAL A 65 4.51 -3.69 14.83
N GLN A 66 3.87 -3.38 13.70
CA GLN A 66 3.51 -4.39 12.69
C GLN A 66 4.72 -5.08 12.08
N GLY A 67 5.80 -4.34 11.82
CA GLY A 67 7.06 -4.92 11.44
C GLY A 67 7.63 -5.86 12.52
N CYS A 68 7.58 -5.44 13.79
CA CYS A 68 8.13 -6.21 14.91
C CYS A 68 7.47 -7.59 15.00
N TRP A 69 6.15 -7.67 14.82
CA TRP A 69 5.44 -8.94 14.82
C TRP A 69 6.03 -9.93 13.81
N LEU A 70 6.26 -9.48 12.58
CA LEU A 70 6.77 -10.33 11.51
C LEU A 70 8.21 -10.77 11.77
N VAL A 71 9.06 -9.89 12.29
CA VAL A 71 10.44 -10.26 12.64
C VAL A 71 10.46 -11.29 13.76
N VAL A 72 9.62 -11.13 14.79
CA VAL A 72 9.55 -12.05 15.92
C VAL A 72 8.97 -13.41 15.51
N ASP A 73 7.98 -13.42 14.62
CA ASP A 73 7.46 -14.65 14.01
C ASP A 73 8.55 -15.42 13.26
N GLU A 74 9.41 -14.72 12.49
CA GLU A 74 10.54 -15.35 11.80
C GLU A 74 11.58 -15.96 12.76
N LEU A 75 11.70 -15.39 13.96
CA LEU A 75 12.57 -15.92 15.02
C LEU A 75 11.93 -17.11 15.75
N GLY A 76 10.69 -17.48 15.41
CA GLY A 76 10.03 -18.70 15.89
C GLY A 76 9.19 -18.53 17.16
N TRP A 77 8.88 -17.30 17.57
CA TRP A 77 8.09 -17.08 18.77
C TRP A 77 6.58 -17.03 18.44
N GLN A 78 5.84 -18.08 18.79
CA GLN A 78 4.44 -18.27 18.40
C GLN A 78 3.51 -18.64 19.56
N GLY A 79 3.68 -18.01 20.72
CA GLY A 79 2.84 -18.26 21.90
C GLY A 79 1.39 -17.76 21.72
N PRO A 80 0.38 -18.40 22.34
CA PRO A 80 -1.02 -18.00 22.19
C PRO A 80 -1.29 -16.58 22.71
N VAL A 81 -0.62 -16.18 23.79
CA VAL A 81 -0.68 -14.80 24.33
C VAL A 81 -0.13 -13.80 23.31
N TRP A 82 1.00 -14.13 22.67
CA TRP A 82 1.64 -13.30 21.66
C TRP A 82 0.73 -13.10 20.44
N MET A 83 0.15 -14.20 19.94
CA MET A 83 -0.79 -14.16 18.82
C MET A 83 -2.06 -13.36 19.16
N GLY A 84 -2.62 -13.54 20.37
CA GLY A 84 -3.76 -12.75 20.83
C GLY A 84 -3.47 -11.25 20.88
N LEU A 85 -2.31 -10.87 21.42
CA LEU A 85 -1.87 -9.47 21.47
C LEU A 85 -1.72 -8.88 20.06
N ARG A 86 -1.06 -9.60 19.14
CA ARG A 86 -0.94 -9.18 17.75
C ARG A 86 -2.31 -8.96 17.12
N ALA A 87 -3.21 -9.93 17.21
CA ALA A 87 -4.54 -9.82 16.60
C ALA A 87 -5.30 -8.57 17.08
N VAL A 88 -5.29 -8.29 18.38
CA VAL A 88 -5.95 -7.10 18.95
C VAL A 88 -5.28 -5.81 18.48
N VAL A 89 -3.95 -5.73 18.58
CA VAL A 89 -3.19 -4.52 18.20
C VAL A 89 -3.30 -4.25 16.70
N SER A 90 -3.17 -5.26 15.84
CA SER A 90 -3.29 -5.12 14.39
C SER A 90 -4.71 -4.72 13.98
N SER A 91 -5.75 -5.28 14.63
CA SER A 91 -7.14 -4.89 14.38
C SER A 91 -7.41 -3.44 14.76
N ALA A 92 -6.97 -3.02 15.96
CA ALA A 92 -7.10 -1.64 16.40
C ALA A 92 -6.32 -0.68 15.48
N SER A 93 -5.10 -1.05 15.08
CA SER A 93 -4.28 -0.28 14.15
C SER A 93 -4.97 -0.10 12.79
N GLY A 94 -5.55 -1.17 12.25
CA GLY A 94 -6.29 -1.13 10.98
C GLY A 94 -7.53 -0.23 11.07
N ALA A 95 -8.31 -0.36 12.14
CA ALA A 95 -9.49 0.48 12.38
C ALA A 95 -9.11 1.97 12.50
N LEU A 96 -8.03 2.29 13.22
CA LEU A 96 -7.53 3.66 13.36
C LEU A 96 -7.10 4.25 12.01
N VAL A 97 -6.36 3.49 11.19
CA VAL A 97 -5.92 3.94 9.86
C VAL A 97 -7.10 4.16 8.92
N ILE A 98 -8.10 3.27 8.92
CA ILE A 98 -9.32 3.43 8.12
C ILE A 98 -10.13 4.64 8.61
N GLY A 99 -10.31 4.79 9.92
CA GLY A 99 -10.97 5.96 10.50
C GLY A 99 -10.26 7.26 10.14
N LEU A 100 -8.94 7.24 10.06
CA LEU A 100 -8.14 8.37 9.62
C LEU A 100 -8.36 8.69 8.13
N ALA A 101 -8.45 7.67 7.27
CA ALA A 101 -8.77 7.85 5.86
C ALA A 101 -10.13 8.55 5.68
N VAL A 102 -11.13 8.14 6.46
CA VAL A 102 -12.46 8.79 6.48
C VAL A 102 -12.36 10.23 6.99
N ARG A 103 -11.63 10.46 8.09
CA ARG A 103 -11.43 11.81 8.67
C ARG A 103 -10.72 12.77 7.72
N TRP A 104 -9.85 12.26 6.86
CA TRP A 104 -9.18 13.04 5.80
C TRP A 104 -10.05 13.26 4.56
N GLY A 105 -11.33 12.89 4.59
CA GLY A 105 -12.28 13.22 3.53
C GLY A 105 -12.32 12.21 2.39
N LEU A 106 -12.17 10.90 2.70
CA LEU A 106 -12.28 9.81 1.74
C LEU A 106 -13.48 9.98 0.80
N VAL A 107 -14.68 10.16 1.35
CA VAL A 107 -15.94 10.21 0.57
C VAL A 107 -15.96 11.38 -0.42
N GLN A 108 -15.56 12.56 0.04
CA GLN A 108 -15.52 13.77 -0.78
C GLN A 108 -14.44 13.65 -1.87
N SER A 109 -13.32 13.01 -1.52
CA SER A 109 -12.18 12.78 -2.40
C SER A 109 -12.47 11.81 -3.54
N LEU A 110 -13.42 10.89 -3.38
CA LEU A 110 -13.81 9.95 -4.43
C LEU A 110 -14.36 10.64 -5.69
N ARG A 111 -14.82 11.89 -5.59
CA ARG A 111 -15.26 12.69 -6.75
C ARG A 111 -14.10 13.12 -7.66
N ILE A 112 -12.89 13.21 -7.12
CA ILE A 112 -11.70 13.65 -7.85
C ILE A 112 -10.79 12.43 -8.02
N ARG A 113 -10.72 11.91 -9.24
CA ARG A 113 -10.03 10.64 -9.55
C ARG A 113 -8.62 10.53 -8.97
N LEU A 114 -7.76 11.54 -9.12
CA LEU A 114 -6.40 11.49 -8.56
C LEU A 114 -6.38 11.39 -7.03
N LEU A 115 -7.30 12.09 -6.37
CA LEU A 115 -7.41 12.10 -4.92
C LEU A 115 -8.04 10.79 -4.42
N ALA A 116 -8.99 10.24 -5.19
CA ALA A 116 -9.57 8.93 -4.97
C ALA A 116 -8.49 7.82 -5.00
N MET A 117 -7.60 7.84 -6.01
CA MET A 117 -6.50 6.87 -6.12
C MET A 117 -5.62 6.87 -4.86
N LEU A 118 -5.31 8.07 -4.36
CA LEU A 118 -4.46 8.22 -3.18
C LEU A 118 -5.14 7.74 -1.89
N HIS A 119 -6.42 8.06 -1.71
CA HIS A 119 -7.18 7.60 -0.55
C HIS A 119 -7.44 6.10 -0.58
N ILE A 120 -7.80 5.53 -1.73
CA ILE A 120 -7.96 4.08 -1.89
C ILE A 120 -6.64 3.38 -1.59
N GLY A 121 -5.51 3.93 -2.08
CA GLY A 121 -4.19 3.45 -1.70
C GLY A 121 -3.99 3.46 -0.19
N PHE A 122 -4.28 4.57 0.49
CA PHE A 122 -4.15 4.66 1.95
C PHE A 122 -5.09 3.72 2.72
N VAL A 123 -6.31 3.48 2.24
CA VAL A 123 -7.23 2.50 2.83
C VAL A 123 -6.62 1.09 2.82
N TRP A 124 -5.86 0.71 1.79
CA TRP A 124 -5.16 -0.57 1.78
C TRP A 124 -4.16 -0.75 2.92
N LEU A 125 -3.58 0.32 3.47
CA LEU A 125 -2.70 0.22 4.64
C LEU A 125 -3.50 -0.28 5.85
N GLY A 126 -4.68 0.31 6.09
CA GLY A 126 -5.57 -0.11 7.16
C GLY A 126 -6.11 -1.52 6.93
N LEU A 127 -6.50 -1.85 5.69
CA LEU A 127 -6.91 -3.20 5.32
C LEU A 127 -5.79 -4.22 5.54
N ALA A 128 -4.53 -3.89 5.23
CA ALA A 128 -3.41 -4.79 5.47
C ALA A 128 -3.26 -5.14 6.96
N PHE A 129 -3.46 -4.18 7.86
CA PHE A 129 -3.42 -4.43 9.31
C PHE A 129 -4.63 -5.23 9.80
N CYS A 130 -5.82 -4.98 9.26
CA CYS A 130 -6.98 -5.81 9.54
C CYS A 130 -6.81 -7.26 9.04
N LEU A 131 -6.22 -7.43 7.86
CA LEU A 131 -5.91 -8.74 7.29
C LEU A 131 -4.81 -9.47 8.07
N ASP A 132 -3.91 -8.73 8.71
CA ASP A 132 -2.92 -9.30 9.63
C ASP A 132 -3.59 -9.86 10.89
N ALA A 133 -4.54 -9.13 11.47
CA ALA A 133 -5.34 -9.65 12.57
C ALA A 133 -6.15 -10.89 12.14
N ALA A 134 -6.76 -10.83 10.96
CA ALA A 134 -7.55 -11.94 10.42
C ALA A 134 -6.71 -13.19 10.16
N SER A 135 -5.48 -13.04 9.65
CA SER A 135 -4.59 -14.18 9.38
C SER A 135 -4.20 -14.90 10.67
N VAL A 136 -3.93 -14.15 11.74
CA VAL A 136 -3.61 -14.70 13.07
C VAL A 136 -4.79 -15.47 13.65
N VAL A 137 -6.00 -14.88 13.61
CA VAL A 137 -7.21 -15.53 14.14
C VAL A 137 -7.55 -16.80 13.36
N MET A 138 -7.49 -16.75 12.02
CA MET A 138 -7.77 -17.91 11.18
C MET A 138 -6.72 -19.01 11.34
N GLY A 139 -5.45 -18.64 11.49
CA GLY A 139 -4.37 -19.59 11.78
C GLY A 139 -4.57 -20.33 13.10
N ALA A 140 -5.09 -19.66 14.13
CA ALA A 140 -5.41 -20.28 15.42
C ALA A 140 -6.53 -21.33 15.33
N VAL A 141 -7.44 -21.21 14.36
CA VAL A 141 -8.55 -22.16 14.12
C VAL A 141 -8.12 -23.31 13.18
N GLY A 142 -6.83 -23.40 12.84
CA GLY A 142 -6.28 -24.45 11.97
C GLY A 142 -6.65 -24.33 10.50
N GLN A 143 -7.16 -23.16 10.08
CA GLN A 143 -7.46 -22.86 8.68
C GLN A 143 -6.19 -22.38 7.96
N VAL A 144 -6.19 -22.55 6.63
CA VAL A 144 -5.21 -22.15 5.61
C VAL A 144 -4.14 -21.14 6.06
N GLN A 145 -2.88 -21.31 5.61
CA GLN A 145 -1.78 -20.37 5.85
C GLN A 145 -2.02 -19.02 5.12
N LEU A 146 -2.71 -18.09 5.81
CA LEU A 146 -3.05 -16.75 5.31
C LEU A 146 -1.94 -15.71 5.53
N ASN A 147 -0.74 -16.13 5.94
CA ASN A 147 0.35 -15.25 6.38
C ASN A 147 0.82 -14.24 5.31
N LEU A 148 0.58 -14.53 4.03
CA LEU A 148 0.96 -13.66 2.91
C LEU A 148 -0.12 -12.63 2.52
N LEU A 149 -1.38 -12.78 2.99
CA LEU A 149 -2.44 -11.81 2.72
C LEU A 149 -2.08 -10.37 3.12
N PRO A 150 -1.69 -10.10 4.38
CA PRO A 150 -1.37 -8.74 4.81
C PRO A 150 -0.19 -8.15 4.03
N LEU A 151 0.80 -8.98 3.69
CA LEU A 151 1.97 -8.55 2.93
C LEU A 151 1.61 -8.11 1.51
N HIS A 152 0.74 -8.84 0.81
CA HIS A 152 0.30 -8.47 -0.53
C HIS A 152 -0.66 -7.28 -0.53
N ALA A 153 -1.55 -7.18 0.46
CA ALA A 153 -2.39 -6.01 0.65
C ALA A 153 -1.55 -4.75 0.91
N LEU A 154 -0.47 -4.86 1.69
CA LEU A 154 0.46 -3.76 1.94
C LEU A 154 1.28 -3.39 0.71
N THR A 155 1.94 -4.36 0.09
CA THR A 155 2.91 -4.10 -0.99
C THR A 155 2.25 -3.79 -2.32
N MET A 156 1.25 -4.57 -2.73
CA MET A 156 0.56 -4.36 -4.00
C MET A 156 -0.60 -3.38 -3.84
N GLY A 157 -1.36 -3.51 -2.75
CA GLY A 157 -2.49 -2.61 -2.45
C GLY A 157 -2.03 -1.21 -2.06
N PHE A 158 -1.38 -1.05 -0.90
CA PHE A 158 -0.97 0.28 -0.41
C PHE A 158 0.17 0.88 -1.22
N LEU A 159 1.36 0.26 -1.20
CA LEU A 159 2.55 0.85 -1.84
C LEU A 159 2.35 1.01 -3.36
N GLY A 160 1.83 -0.04 -4.02
CA GLY A 160 1.54 -0.01 -5.46
C GLY A 160 0.55 1.09 -5.85
N SER A 161 -0.56 1.23 -5.10
CA SER A 161 -1.58 2.25 -5.41
C SER A 161 -1.07 3.67 -5.16
N ILE A 162 -0.36 3.89 -4.06
CA ILE A 162 0.23 5.21 -3.75
C ILE A 162 1.29 5.57 -4.80
N LEU A 163 2.15 4.62 -5.19
CA LEU A 163 3.15 4.83 -6.23
C LEU A 163 2.50 5.22 -7.56
N LEU A 164 1.51 4.46 -8.03
CA LEU A 164 0.83 4.73 -9.28
C LEU A 164 0.16 6.12 -9.24
N ALA A 165 -0.54 6.44 -8.15
CA ALA A 165 -1.21 7.73 -7.97
C ALA A 165 -0.22 8.91 -7.94
N MET A 166 0.83 8.81 -7.12
CA MET A 166 1.78 9.90 -6.90
C MET A 166 2.68 10.14 -8.08
N VAL A 167 3.26 9.07 -8.65
CA VAL A 167 4.13 9.22 -9.82
C VAL A 167 3.32 9.78 -10.99
N THR A 168 2.10 9.29 -11.23
CA THR A 168 1.21 9.88 -12.28
C THR A 168 1.03 11.39 -12.07
N ARG A 169 0.77 11.81 -10.84
CA ARG A 169 0.60 13.23 -10.50
C ARG A 169 1.87 14.04 -10.74
N VAL A 170 3.01 13.55 -10.26
CA VAL A 170 4.32 14.20 -10.40
C VAL A 170 4.70 14.30 -11.88
N SER A 171 4.55 13.23 -12.65
CA SER A 171 4.81 13.23 -14.09
C SER A 171 3.94 14.27 -14.82
N CYS A 172 2.63 14.34 -14.53
CA CYS A 172 1.78 15.37 -15.14
C CYS A 172 2.21 16.79 -14.74
N GLY A 173 2.47 17.02 -13.45
CA GLY A 173 2.81 18.33 -12.91
C GLY A 173 4.13 18.88 -13.46
N HIS A 174 5.16 18.04 -13.57
CA HIS A 174 6.47 18.46 -14.09
C HIS A 174 6.53 18.54 -15.61
N SER A 175 5.71 17.78 -16.34
CA SER A 175 5.61 17.89 -17.80
C SER A 175 4.70 19.04 -18.29
N GLY A 176 4.15 19.85 -17.38
CA GLY A 176 3.23 20.95 -17.71
C GLY A 176 1.86 20.46 -18.24
N ARG A 177 1.50 19.21 -17.96
CA ARG A 177 0.24 18.58 -18.41
C ARG A 177 -0.84 18.77 -17.35
N THR A 178 -2.11 18.63 -17.77
CA THR A 178 -3.24 18.76 -16.85
C THR A 178 -3.18 17.72 -15.73
N LEU A 179 -3.37 18.19 -14.49
CA LEU A 179 -3.42 17.36 -13.27
C LEU A 179 -4.79 16.69 -13.12
N THR A 180 -5.23 15.99 -14.16
CA THR A 180 -6.48 15.25 -14.19
C THR A 180 -6.19 13.81 -14.60
N ALA A 181 -6.56 12.84 -13.76
CA ALA A 181 -6.50 11.44 -14.17
C ALA A 181 -7.51 11.21 -15.29
N ASP A 182 -6.99 11.04 -16.50
CA ASP A 182 -7.78 10.69 -17.65
C ASP A 182 -8.36 9.26 -17.53
N ASN A 183 -9.23 8.90 -18.47
CA ASN A 183 -9.90 7.59 -18.42
C ASN A 183 -8.91 6.43 -18.42
N LEU A 184 -7.77 6.59 -19.11
CA LEU A 184 -6.74 5.54 -19.16
C LEU A 184 -6.02 5.40 -17.82
N ALA A 185 -5.57 6.48 -17.18
CA ALA A 185 -4.94 6.41 -15.85
C ALA A 185 -5.89 5.80 -14.80
N TRP A 186 -7.17 6.16 -14.89
CA TRP A 186 -8.21 5.60 -14.01
C TRP A 186 -8.47 4.11 -14.28
N GLY A 187 -8.51 3.70 -15.54
CA GLY A 187 -8.64 2.29 -15.93
C GLY A 187 -7.44 1.45 -15.47
N LEU A 188 -6.22 1.96 -15.65
CA LEU A 188 -4.99 1.32 -15.14
C LEU A 188 -5.02 1.18 -13.62
N PHE A 189 -5.51 2.20 -12.90
CA PHE A 189 -5.67 2.11 -11.45
C PHE A 189 -6.64 1.00 -11.02
N TRP A 190 -7.79 0.87 -11.68
CA TRP A 190 -8.71 -0.23 -11.38
C TRP A 190 -8.16 -1.59 -11.79
N GLY A 191 -7.40 -1.67 -12.88
CA GLY A 191 -6.63 -2.86 -13.24
C GLY A 191 -5.64 -3.25 -12.13
N LEU A 192 -4.98 -2.26 -11.51
CA LEU A 192 -4.13 -2.50 -10.34
C LEU A 192 -4.93 -3.08 -9.17
N GLN A 193 -6.08 -2.49 -8.84
CA GLN A 193 -6.95 -3.01 -7.78
C GLN A 193 -7.39 -4.45 -8.05
N LEU A 194 -7.77 -4.76 -9.31
CA LEU A 194 -8.11 -6.11 -9.73
C LEU A 194 -6.94 -7.07 -9.54
N ALA A 195 -5.71 -6.68 -9.91
CA ALA A 195 -4.53 -7.51 -9.71
C ALA A 195 -4.28 -7.83 -8.23
N VAL A 196 -4.48 -6.84 -7.33
CA VAL A 196 -4.38 -7.04 -5.87
C VAL A 196 -5.45 -8.02 -5.40
N VAL A 197 -6.71 -7.84 -5.81
CA VAL A 197 -7.81 -8.73 -5.42
C VAL A 197 -7.56 -10.16 -5.90
N LEU A 198 -7.16 -10.36 -7.17
CA LEU A 198 -6.80 -11.67 -7.71
C LEU A 198 -5.65 -12.31 -6.91
N ARG A 199 -4.65 -11.52 -6.51
CA ARG A 199 -3.54 -11.98 -5.69
C ARG A 199 -4.00 -12.45 -4.31
N LEU A 200 -4.92 -11.73 -3.66
CA LEU A 200 -5.45 -12.12 -2.35
C LEU A 200 -6.39 -13.33 -2.47
N LEU A 201 -7.24 -13.39 -3.49
CA LEU A 201 -8.12 -14.51 -3.76
C LEU A 201 -7.33 -15.81 -4.00
N ALA A 202 -6.17 -15.75 -4.65
CA ALA A 202 -5.32 -16.92 -4.82
C ALA A 202 -4.84 -17.55 -3.50
N ILE A 203 -4.75 -16.75 -2.43
CA ILE A 203 -4.35 -17.22 -1.09
C ILE A 203 -5.56 -17.81 -0.36
N VAL A 204 -6.73 -17.17 -0.48
CA VAL A 204 -7.96 -17.61 0.19
C VAL A 204 -8.60 -18.82 -0.51
N TRP A 205 -8.38 -19.00 -1.82
CA TRP A 205 -8.93 -20.10 -2.61
C TRP A 205 -7.81 -20.95 -3.26
N PRO A 206 -7.09 -21.79 -2.49
CA PRO A 206 -5.96 -22.57 -2.99
C PRO A 206 -6.28 -23.44 -4.21
N ALA A 207 -7.50 -23.98 -4.29
CA ALA A 207 -7.95 -24.82 -5.39
C ALA A 207 -7.92 -24.12 -6.76
N GLN A 208 -8.07 -22.78 -6.80
CA GLN A 208 -8.02 -21.98 -8.02
C GLN A 208 -6.76 -21.09 -8.11
N SER A 209 -5.79 -21.31 -7.21
CA SER A 209 -4.60 -20.46 -7.08
C SER A 209 -3.84 -20.32 -8.39
N SER A 210 -3.63 -21.38 -9.18
CA SER A 210 -2.87 -21.32 -10.44
C SER A 210 -3.44 -20.29 -11.43
N TRP A 211 -4.75 -20.35 -11.71
CA TRP A 211 -5.40 -19.42 -12.64
C TRP A 211 -5.48 -18.01 -12.06
N LEU A 212 -5.76 -17.86 -10.76
CA LEU A 212 -5.81 -16.57 -10.08
C LEU A 212 -4.44 -15.88 -10.03
N LEU A 213 -3.36 -16.63 -9.81
CA LEU A 213 -1.98 -16.13 -9.81
C LEU A 213 -1.55 -15.70 -11.21
N LEU A 214 -1.82 -16.52 -12.24
CA LEU A 214 -1.53 -16.16 -13.62
C LEU A 214 -2.32 -14.91 -14.04
N GLY A 215 -3.62 -14.87 -13.73
CA GLY A 215 -4.47 -13.71 -13.96
C GLY A 215 -3.94 -12.46 -13.27
N GLY A 216 -3.69 -12.53 -11.96
CA GLY A 216 -3.17 -11.41 -11.17
C GLY A 216 -1.81 -10.91 -11.65
N ALA A 217 -0.88 -11.81 -11.97
CA ALA A 217 0.44 -11.45 -12.50
C ALA A 217 0.32 -10.80 -13.89
N THR A 218 -0.51 -11.33 -14.78
CA THR A 218 -0.72 -10.80 -16.12
C THR A 218 -1.37 -9.42 -16.06
N THR A 219 -2.43 -9.26 -15.27
CA THR A 219 -3.07 -7.96 -15.05
C THR A 219 -2.09 -6.94 -14.48
N TRP A 220 -1.30 -7.32 -13.47
CA TRP A 220 -0.27 -6.45 -12.90
C TRP A 220 0.76 -6.02 -13.96
N LEU A 221 1.28 -6.95 -14.75
CA LEU A 221 2.28 -6.67 -15.79
C LEU A 221 1.73 -5.75 -16.88
N LEU A 222 0.51 -6.00 -17.35
CA LEU A 222 -0.14 -5.14 -18.33
C LEU A 222 -0.33 -3.73 -17.77
N VAL A 223 -0.85 -3.62 -16.54
CA VAL A 223 -1.08 -2.32 -15.90
C VAL A 223 0.21 -1.55 -15.70
N MET A 224 1.20 -2.15 -15.01
CA MET A 224 2.46 -1.49 -14.70
C MET A 224 3.29 -1.24 -15.96
N GLY A 225 3.26 -2.14 -16.94
CA GLY A 225 3.94 -1.99 -18.21
C GLY A 225 3.36 -0.86 -19.05
N SER A 226 2.04 -0.86 -19.29
CA SER A 226 1.36 0.21 -20.02
C SER A 226 1.49 1.56 -19.33
N TRP A 227 1.38 1.59 -17.99
CA TRP A 227 1.60 2.77 -17.19
C TRP A 227 3.02 3.31 -17.36
N SER A 228 4.03 2.48 -17.13
CA SER A 228 5.45 2.88 -17.21
C SER A 228 5.83 3.36 -18.62
N LEU A 229 5.39 2.66 -19.67
CA LEU A 229 5.65 3.07 -21.06
C LEU A 229 5.03 4.41 -21.38
N ARG A 230 3.80 4.67 -20.90
CA ARG A 230 3.11 5.93 -21.15
C ARG A 230 3.82 7.12 -20.50
N TYR A 231 4.07 7.06 -19.20
CA TYR A 231 4.64 8.18 -18.46
C TYR A 231 6.15 8.30 -18.65
N GLY A 232 6.85 7.19 -18.88
CA GLY A 232 8.28 7.18 -19.19
C GLY A 232 8.62 7.91 -20.49
N ARG A 233 7.71 7.88 -21.48
CA ARG A 233 7.87 8.63 -22.75
C ARG A 233 7.87 10.14 -22.59
N TRP A 234 7.48 10.68 -21.43
CA TRP A 234 7.48 12.12 -21.18
C TRP A 234 8.81 12.60 -20.60
N TYR A 235 9.60 11.70 -20.01
CA TYR A 235 10.84 12.08 -19.35
C TYR A 235 11.92 12.43 -20.37
N GLY A 236 12.63 13.53 -20.11
CA GLY A 236 13.65 14.08 -21.00
C GLY A 236 13.11 14.93 -22.16
N LEU A 237 11.79 15.11 -22.26
CA LEU A 237 11.17 16.03 -23.23
C LEU A 237 10.89 17.39 -22.58
N PRO A 238 10.98 18.49 -23.35
CA PRO A 238 10.57 19.81 -22.87
C PRO A 238 9.12 19.81 -22.41
N ARG A 239 8.83 20.65 -21.40
CA ARG A 239 7.47 20.86 -20.94
C ARG A 239 6.52 21.31 -22.04
N VAL A 240 5.31 20.77 -22.01
CA VAL A 240 4.26 21.08 -22.99
C VAL A 240 3.73 22.51 -22.82
N ASP A 241 3.83 23.09 -21.62
CA ASP A 241 3.40 24.46 -21.32
C ASP A 241 4.45 25.53 -21.64
N GLY A 242 5.62 25.15 -22.19
CA GLY A 242 6.69 26.06 -22.59
C GLY A 242 7.43 26.74 -21.42
N ARG A 243 7.14 26.35 -20.17
CA ARG A 243 7.85 26.87 -18.99
C ARG A 243 9.20 26.17 -18.81
N PRO A 244 10.14 26.74 -18.02
CA PRO A 244 11.39 26.07 -17.70
C PRO A 244 11.15 24.69 -17.06
N GLY A 245 11.85 23.67 -17.56
CA GLY A 245 11.79 22.28 -17.09
C GLY A 245 11.67 21.27 -18.21
#